data_AF-K6YBP3-F1
#
_entry.id   AF-K6YBP3-F1
#
_cell.length_a   1.000
_cell.length_b   1.000
_cell.length_c   1.000
_cell.angle_alpha   90.00
_cell.angle_beta   90.00
_cell.angle_gamma   90.00
#
_symmetry.space_group_name_H-M   'P 1'
#
loop_
_entity.id
_entity.type
_entity.pdbx_description
1 polymer ?
#
loop_
_entity_poly.entity_id
_entity_poly.type
_entity_poly.pdbx_seq_one_letter_code
_entity_poly.pdbx_strand_id
1 'polypeptide(L)'
;MFSKTNSLIALVILTTLGLQGCAALVVGAGVGAASAAHDRRTLGTQIDDKTATARLASEFANNAKLDRARIDITVFNGIVLLVGQAPTEAIRQEVSTTAQRVKNLRKIHNQMRIGEPIPATVIANDTWLASKVKTALIGDKRVDGLNIIVEIEDSEVFLMGLVKPSEADIAVEIARNVNGVTRVIKAFENQ
;
A
#
# COMPACT_ATOMS: atom_id res chain seq x y z
N MET A 1 -2.96 33.98 -43.23
CA MET A 1 -1.95 33.77 -42.17
C MET A 1 -2.37 32.75 -41.09
N PHE A 2 -3.66 32.39 -40.97
CA PHE A 2 -4.19 31.47 -39.93
C PHE A 2 -3.94 29.96 -40.13
N SER A 3 -3.62 29.50 -41.34
CA SER A 3 -3.45 28.05 -41.62
C SER A 3 -2.10 27.49 -41.16
N LYS A 4 -1.04 28.32 -41.12
CA LYS A 4 0.31 27.87 -40.73
C LYS A 4 0.44 27.66 -39.22
N THR A 5 -0.25 28.46 -38.41
CA THR A 5 -0.28 28.34 -36.94
C THR A 5 -1.03 27.08 -36.49
N ASN A 6 -2.14 26.72 -37.12
CA ASN A 6 -2.86 25.47 -36.79
C ASN A 6 -2.07 24.21 -37.17
N SER A 7 -1.29 24.26 -38.25
CA SER A 7 -0.43 23.14 -38.67
C SER A 7 0.77 22.94 -37.73
N LEU A 8 1.34 24.04 -37.21
CA LEU A 8 2.42 23.99 -36.21
C LEU A 8 1.93 23.47 -34.84
N ILE A 9 0.72 23.85 -34.41
CA ILE A 9 0.13 23.35 -33.16
C ILE A 9 -0.15 21.84 -33.24
N ALA A 10 -0.67 21.36 -34.38
CA ALA A 10 -0.90 19.93 -34.59
C ALA A 10 0.40 19.10 -34.57
N LEU A 11 1.50 19.65 -35.10
CA LEU A 11 2.80 18.98 -35.12
C LEU A 11 3.45 18.89 -33.73
N VAL A 12 3.25 19.92 -32.88
CA VAL A 12 3.74 19.93 -31.49
C VAL A 12 2.94 18.97 -30.60
N ILE A 13 1.62 18.88 -30.79
CA ILE A 13 0.78 17.94 -30.01
C ILE A 13 1.09 16.48 -30.39
N LEU A 14 1.36 16.19 -31.67
CA LEU A 14 1.68 14.84 -32.12
C LEU A 14 3.07 14.37 -31.63
N THR A 15 4.02 15.29 -31.46
CA THR A 15 5.37 14.98 -30.95
C THR A 15 5.39 14.78 -29.43
N THR A 16 4.54 15.46 -28.66
CA THR A 16 4.46 15.23 -27.20
C THR A 16 3.78 13.92 -26.81
N LEU A 17 2.86 13.41 -27.63
CA LEU A 17 2.24 12.08 -27.42
C LEU A 17 3.21 10.92 -27.69
N GLY A 18 4.17 11.09 -28.61
CA GLY A 18 5.17 10.07 -28.93
C GLY A 18 6.28 9.90 -27.88
N LEU A 19 6.55 10.93 -27.06
CA LEU A 19 7.63 10.91 -26.06
C LEU A 19 7.27 10.21 -24.74
N GLN A 20 5.99 9.94 -24.48
CA GLN A 20 5.53 9.27 -23.26
C GLN A 20 5.91 7.76 -23.25
N GLY A 21 6.18 7.18 -24.42
CA GLY A 21 6.38 5.74 -24.58
C GLY A 21 7.69 5.18 -24.01
N CYS A 22 8.79 5.96 -24.02
CA CYS A 22 10.08 5.48 -23.50
C CYS A 22 10.13 5.47 -21.98
N ALA A 23 9.43 6.39 -21.30
CA ALA A 23 9.37 6.42 -19.84
C ALA A 23 8.66 5.18 -19.29
N ALA A 24 7.55 4.75 -19.92
CA ALA A 24 6.80 3.59 -19.48
C ALA A 24 7.63 2.29 -19.53
N LEU A 25 8.46 2.12 -20.56
CA LEU A 25 9.25 0.89 -20.75
C LEU A 25 10.47 0.82 -19.83
N VAL A 26 11.15 1.96 -19.61
CA VAL A 26 12.29 2.05 -18.68
C VAL A 26 11.83 1.96 -17.22
N VAL A 27 10.73 2.63 -16.87
CA VAL A 27 10.16 2.58 -15.51
C VAL A 27 9.57 1.19 -15.23
N GLY A 28 8.83 0.61 -16.18
CA GLY A 28 8.22 -0.71 -16.01
C GLY A 28 9.24 -1.84 -15.86
N ALA A 29 10.26 -1.89 -16.71
CA ALA A 29 11.30 -2.92 -16.64
C ALA A 29 12.28 -2.69 -15.47
N GLY A 30 12.71 -1.45 -15.25
CA GLY A 30 13.68 -1.11 -14.20
C GLY A 30 13.14 -1.25 -12.78
N VAL A 31 11.95 -0.71 -12.51
CA VAL A 31 11.33 -0.78 -11.18
C VAL A 31 10.84 -2.20 -10.88
N GLY A 32 10.26 -2.89 -11.86
CA GLY A 32 9.78 -4.27 -11.70
C GLY A 32 10.92 -5.28 -11.45
N ALA A 33 12.04 -5.15 -12.16
CA ALA A 33 13.21 -6.01 -11.93
C ALA A 33 13.88 -5.72 -10.58
N ALA A 34 14.02 -4.45 -10.20
CA ALA A 34 14.60 -4.07 -8.91
C ALA A 34 13.73 -4.53 -7.73
N SER A 35 12.40 -4.41 -7.81
CA SER A 35 11.51 -4.89 -6.75
C SER A 35 11.57 -6.41 -6.61
N ALA A 36 11.64 -7.14 -7.72
CA ALA A 36 11.76 -8.60 -7.70
C ALA A 36 13.09 -9.09 -7.12
N ALA A 37 14.18 -8.36 -7.32
CA ALA A 37 15.51 -8.72 -6.84
C ALA A 37 15.72 -8.49 -5.33
N HIS A 38 14.99 -7.54 -4.74
CA HIS A 38 15.13 -7.18 -3.33
C HIS A 38 14.08 -7.82 -2.40
N ASP A 39 13.01 -8.39 -2.96
CA ASP A 39 11.99 -9.09 -2.18
C ASP A 39 12.49 -10.47 -1.72
N ARG A 40 12.38 -10.74 -0.42
CA ARG A 40 12.76 -12.04 0.16
C ARG A 40 11.81 -13.18 -0.23
N ARG A 41 10.66 -12.88 -0.86
CA ARG A 41 9.64 -13.86 -1.27
C ARG A 41 9.84 -14.33 -2.71
N THR A 42 9.35 -15.53 -3.01
CA THR A 42 9.32 -16.06 -4.37
C THR A 42 8.40 -15.24 -5.28
N LEU A 43 8.67 -15.24 -6.58
CA LEU A 43 7.77 -14.62 -7.57
C LEU A 43 6.35 -15.20 -7.52
N GLY A 44 6.22 -16.51 -7.26
CA GLY A 44 4.92 -17.17 -7.09
C GLY A 44 4.13 -16.56 -5.94
N THR A 45 4.76 -16.39 -4.77
CA THR A 45 4.15 -15.74 -3.61
C THR A 45 3.71 -14.30 -3.91
N GLN A 46 4.53 -13.53 -4.64
CA GLN A 46 4.17 -12.16 -5.02
C GLN A 46 2.93 -12.13 -5.93
N ILE A 47 2.84 -13.05 -6.90
CA ILE A 47 1.68 -13.19 -7.79
C ILE A 47 0.43 -13.61 -6.99
N ASP A 48 0.59 -14.57 -6.07
CA ASP A 48 -0.49 -15.03 -5.19
C ASP A 48 -1.04 -13.89 -4.33
N ASP A 49 -0.18 -13.07 -3.73
CA ASP A 49 -0.58 -11.93 -2.91
C ASP A 49 -1.30 -10.85 -3.73
N LYS A 50 -0.83 -10.56 -4.96
CA LYS A 50 -1.52 -9.63 -5.87
C LYS A 50 -2.87 -10.16 -6.29
N THR A 51 -2.96 -11.45 -6.58
CA THR A 51 -4.22 -12.12 -6.92
C THR A 51 -5.20 -12.08 -5.75
N ALA A 52 -4.72 -12.34 -4.52
CA ALA A 52 -5.52 -12.24 -3.31
C ALA A 52 -6.01 -10.81 -3.05
N THR A 53 -5.15 -9.81 -3.25
CA THR A 53 -5.51 -8.38 -3.15
C THR A 53 -6.64 -8.03 -4.12
N ALA A 54 -6.52 -8.43 -5.39
CA ALA A 54 -7.54 -8.17 -6.41
C ALA A 54 -8.88 -8.86 -6.09
N ARG A 55 -8.84 -10.09 -5.57
CA ARG A 55 -10.03 -10.80 -5.11
C ARG A 55 -10.70 -10.10 -3.94
N LEU A 56 -9.94 -9.70 -2.92
CA LEU A 56 -10.47 -8.94 -1.78
C LEU A 56 -11.14 -7.63 -2.23
N ALA A 57 -10.46 -6.87 -3.10
CA ALA A 57 -11.01 -5.65 -3.66
C ALA A 57 -12.33 -5.91 -4.39
N SER A 58 -12.41 -6.98 -5.20
CA SER A 58 -13.64 -7.36 -5.89
C SER A 58 -14.75 -7.79 -4.93
N GLU A 59 -14.44 -8.60 -3.91
CA GLU A 59 -15.43 -9.08 -2.92
C GLU A 59 -15.98 -7.91 -2.09
N PHE A 60 -15.14 -6.95 -1.71
CA PHE A 60 -15.60 -5.76 -0.99
C PHE A 60 -16.42 -4.83 -1.89
N ALA A 61 -15.98 -4.59 -3.11
CA ALA A 61 -16.72 -3.74 -4.06
C ALA A 61 -18.10 -4.32 -4.45
N ASN A 62 -18.24 -5.65 -4.44
CA ASN A 62 -19.51 -6.32 -4.76
C ASN A 62 -20.44 -6.47 -3.53
N ASN A 63 -20.03 -6.01 -2.35
CA ASN A 63 -20.84 -6.10 -1.13
C ASN A 63 -21.41 -4.72 -0.75
N ALA A 64 -22.66 -4.47 -1.14
CA ALA A 64 -23.35 -3.19 -0.90
C ALA A 64 -23.41 -2.76 0.59
N LYS A 65 -23.22 -3.68 1.54
CA LYS A 65 -23.13 -3.33 2.97
C LYS A 65 -21.84 -2.57 3.32
N LEU A 66 -20.82 -2.68 2.47
CA LEU A 66 -19.50 -2.11 2.66
C LEU A 66 -19.30 -0.78 1.92
N ASP A 67 -20.28 -0.30 1.16
CA ASP A 67 -20.20 0.95 0.36
C ASP A 67 -19.84 2.19 1.19
N ARG A 68 -20.19 2.18 2.48
CA ARG A 68 -19.89 3.28 3.42
C ARG A 68 -18.57 3.10 4.16
N ALA A 69 -17.88 1.97 3.97
CA ALA A 69 -16.59 1.73 4.58
C ALA A 69 -15.48 2.23 3.66
N ARG A 70 -14.44 2.81 4.26
CA ARG A 70 -13.16 2.99 3.60
C ARG A 70 -12.27 1.83 4.00
N ILE A 71 -11.83 1.03 3.04
CA ILE A 71 -11.02 -0.18 3.28
C ILE A 71 -9.76 -0.05 2.44
N ASP A 72 -8.60 -0.02 3.09
CA ASP A 72 -7.31 -0.23 2.46
C ASP A 72 -6.83 -1.67 2.71
N ILE A 73 -6.22 -2.28 1.70
CA ILE A 73 -5.91 -3.71 1.64
C ILE A 73 -4.43 -3.88 1.32
N THR A 74 -3.69 -4.34 2.31
CA THR A 74 -2.29 -4.72 2.13
C THR A 74 -2.15 -6.23 2.31
N VAL A 75 -1.75 -6.94 1.25
CA VAL A 75 -1.46 -8.38 1.33
C VAL A 75 0.03 -8.62 1.17
N PHE A 76 0.61 -9.33 2.12
CA PHE A 76 2.02 -9.71 2.10
C PHE A 76 2.23 -11.09 2.73
N ASN A 77 2.80 -12.01 1.95
CA ASN A 77 3.05 -13.40 2.31
C ASN A 77 1.80 -14.12 2.83
N GLY A 78 0.67 -13.92 2.16
CA GLY A 78 -0.64 -14.45 2.54
C GLY A 78 -1.25 -13.82 3.81
N ILE A 79 -0.60 -12.84 4.43
CA ILE A 79 -1.14 -12.08 5.56
C ILE A 79 -1.80 -10.82 5.01
N VAL A 80 -3.05 -10.60 5.39
CA VAL A 80 -3.82 -9.43 5.00
C VAL A 80 -3.88 -8.47 6.16
N LEU A 81 -3.55 -7.21 5.92
CA LEU A 81 -3.84 -6.09 6.79
C LEU A 81 -4.99 -5.30 6.16
N LEU A 82 -6.05 -5.08 6.93
CA LEU A 82 -7.20 -4.26 6.54
C LEU A 82 -7.22 -3.04 7.46
N VAL A 83 -7.03 -1.85 6.91
CA VAL A 83 -7.09 -0.57 7.62
C VAL A 83 -8.16 0.32 6.99
N GLY A 84 -8.46 1.45 7.64
CA GLY A 84 -9.51 2.37 7.23
C GLY A 84 -10.62 2.50 8.27
N GLN A 85 -11.82 2.87 7.82
CA GLN A 85 -12.95 3.18 8.69
C GLN A 85 -14.20 2.42 8.29
N ALA A 86 -14.88 1.90 9.30
CA ALA A 86 -16.20 1.30 9.19
C ALA A 86 -17.17 2.09 10.08
N PRO A 87 -18.31 2.59 9.56
CA PRO A 87 -19.24 3.38 10.36
C PRO A 87 -19.84 2.65 11.57
N THR A 88 -19.87 1.31 11.55
CA THR A 88 -20.40 0.49 12.63
C THR A 88 -19.59 -0.79 12.82
N GLU A 89 -19.68 -1.39 14.00
CA GLU A 89 -19.07 -2.69 14.29
C GLU A 89 -19.60 -3.79 13.35
N ALA A 90 -20.88 -3.72 12.97
CA ALA A 90 -21.48 -4.67 12.04
C ALA A 90 -20.80 -4.61 10.66
N ILE A 91 -20.49 -3.40 10.16
CA ILE A 91 -19.77 -3.22 8.90
C ILE A 91 -18.33 -3.74 9.04
N ARG A 92 -17.63 -3.40 10.14
CA ARG A 92 -16.29 -3.91 10.40
C ARG A 92 -16.24 -5.45 10.42
N GLN A 93 -17.23 -6.08 11.03
CA GLN A 93 -17.35 -7.53 11.07
C GLN A 93 -17.70 -8.14 9.71
N GLU A 94 -18.52 -7.46 8.91
CA GLU A 94 -18.83 -7.87 7.53
C GLU A 94 -17.56 -7.83 6.65
N VAL A 95 -16.67 -6.84 6.84
CA VAL A 95 -15.35 -6.81 6.18
C VAL A 95 -14.53 -8.05 6.53
N SER A 96 -14.40 -8.37 7.83
CA SER A 96 -13.70 -9.59 8.28
C SER A 96 -14.29 -10.86 7.67
N THR A 97 -15.63 -10.96 7.67
CA THR A 97 -16.36 -12.14 7.18
C THR A 97 -16.21 -12.30 5.66
N THR A 98 -16.23 -11.19 4.93
CA THR A 98 -16.03 -11.18 3.47
C THR A 98 -14.58 -11.57 3.14
N ALA A 99 -13.60 -11.03 3.87
CA ALA A 99 -12.19 -11.36 3.67
C ALA A 99 -11.89 -12.84 3.89
N GLN A 100 -12.51 -13.48 4.90
CA GLN A 100 -12.33 -14.91 5.20
C GLN A 100 -12.76 -15.84 4.06
N ARG A 101 -13.59 -15.39 3.12
CA ARG A 101 -14.02 -16.20 1.96
C ARG A 101 -12.96 -16.27 0.86
N VAL A 102 -11.99 -15.35 0.86
CA VAL A 102 -10.93 -15.32 -0.14
C VAL A 102 -9.91 -16.42 0.16
N LYS A 103 -9.62 -17.24 -0.84
CA LYS A 103 -8.67 -18.35 -0.75
C LYS A 103 -7.23 -17.85 -0.66
N ASN A 104 -6.35 -18.71 -0.15
CA ASN A 104 -4.91 -18.49 -0.04
C ASN A 104 -4.51 -17.37 0.93
N LEU A 105 -5.39 -17.02 1.86
CA LEU A 105 -5.06 -16.15 2.98
C LEU A 105 -4.65 -17.01 4.18
N ARG A 106 -3.50 -16.69 4.77
CA ARG A 106 -2.98 -17.34 5.98
C ARG A 106 -3.51 -16.69 7.25
N LYS A 107 -3.64 -15.36 7.24
CA LYS A 107 -4.06 -14.58 8.41
C LYS A 107 -4.68 -13.26 7.96
N ILE A 108 -5.68 -12.81 8.72
CA ILE A 108 -6.34 -11.52 8.50
C ILE A 108 -6.17 -10.68 9.77
N HIS A 109 -5.53 -9.53 9.61
CA HIS A 109 -5.41 -8.47 10.60
C HIS A 109 -6.39 -7.36 10.24
N ASN A 110 -7.60 -7.43 10.79
CA ASN A 110 -8.53 -6.31 10.70
C ASN A 110 -8.19 -5.25 11.76
N GLN A 111 -7.69 -4.11 11.28
CA GLN A 111 -7.30 -2.95 12.08
C GLN A 111 -8.17 -1.72 11.78
N MET A 112 -9.32 -1.91 11.12
CA MET A 112 -10.24 -0.82 10.84
C MET A 112 -10.77 -0.18 12.14
N ARG A 113 -10.89 1.14 12.11
CA ARG A 113 -11.46 1.93 13.21
C ARG A 113 -12.95 2.12 12.97
N ILE A 114 -13.70 2.21 14.07
CA ILE A 114 -15.13 2.55 13.98
C ILE A 114 -15.25 4.06 13.84
N GLY A 115 -15.87 4.49 12.74
CA GLY A 115 -16.00 5.91 12.40
C GLY A 115 -16.37 6.12 10.93
N GLU A 116 -16.62 7.37 10.57
CA GLU A 116 -16.79 7.76 9.17
C GLU A 116 -15.41 7.82 8.46
N PRO A 117 -15.35 7.62 7.13
CA PRO A 117 -14.12 7.74 6.36
C PRO A 117 -13.39 9.06 6.60
N ILE A 118 -12.07 8.99 6.77
CA ILE A 118 -11.22 10.18 6.93
C ILE A 118 -11.23 11.06 5.68
N PRO A 119 -11.07 12.39 5.82
CA PRO A 119 -11.06 13.29 4.68
C PRO A 119 -9.77 13.14 3.84
N ALA A 120 -9.85 13.53 2.56
CA ALA A 120 -8.73 13.44 1.62
C ALA A 120 -7.46 14.19 2.09
N THR A 121 -7.59 15.24 2.89
CA THR A 121 -6.45 15.97 3.47
C THR A 121 -5.66 15.13 4.46
N VAL A 122 -6.33 14.28 5.26
CA VAL A 122 -5.67 13.35 6.18
C VAL A 122 -4.97 12.25 5.38
N ILE A 123 -5.64 11.69 4.36
CA ILE A 123 -5.03 10.69 3.45
C ILE A 123 -3.77 11.23 2.77
N ALA A 124 -3.80 12.49 2.30
CA ALA A 124 -2.63 13.13 1.71
C ALA A 124 -1.49 13.32 2.73
N ASN A 125 -1.82 13.69 3.97
CA ASN A 125 -0.84 13.76 5.05
C ASN A 125 -0.25 12.39 5.38
N ASP A 126 -1.06 11.34 5.43
CA ASP A 126 -0.61 9.97 5.68
C ASP A 126 0.31 9.46 4.55
N THR A 127 0.04 9.82 3.29
CA THR A 127 0.92 9.50 2.16
C THR A 127 2.31 10.16 2.32
N TRP A 128 2.32 11.43 2.75
CA TRP A 128 3.57 12.14 3.04
C TRP A 128 4.30 11.55 4.26
N LEU A 129 3.55 11.20 5.30
CA LEU A 129 4.08 10.55 6.50
C LEU A 129 4.68 9.17 6.17
N ALA A 130 4.03 8.40 5.31
CA ALA A 130 4.50 7.10 4.86
C ALA A 130 5.85 7.22 4.14
N SER A 131 5.99 8.25 3.30
CA SER A 131 7.26 8.57 2.64
C SER A 131 8.36 8.89 3.66
N LYS A 132 8.07 9.72 4.67
CA LYS A 132 9.02 10.03 5.75
C LYS A 132 9.45 8.78 6.54
N VAL A 133 8.49 7.96 6.95
CA VAL A 133 8.77 6.71 7.68
C VAL A 133 9.60 5.75 6.83
N LYS A 134 9.23 5.58 5.55
CA LYS A 134 9.96 4.70 4.63
C LYS A 134 11.40 5.19 4.39
N THR A 135 11.61 6.51 4.22
CA THR A 135 12.96 7.09 4.09
C THR A 135 13.78 6.89 5.36
N ALA A 136 13.18 7.07 6.55
CA ALA A 136 13.88 6.84 7.81
C ALA A 136 14.31 5.37 7.97
N LEU A 137 13.44 4.42 7.61
CA LEU A 137 13.75 2.99 7.64
C LEU A 137 14.87 2.62 6.65
N ILE A 138 14.86 3.17 5.44
CA ILE A 138 15.91 2.92 4.43
C ILE A 138 17.25 3.54 4.87
N GLY A 139 17.22 4.67 5.58
CA GLY A 139 18.43 5.35 6.04
C GLY A 139 19.15 4.69 7.22
N ASP A 140 18.49 3.78 7.95
CA ASP A 140 19.06 3.12 9.12
C ASP A 140 19.67 1.76 8.76
N LYS A 141 20.99 1.64 8.97
CA LYS A 141 21.75 0.42 8.61
C LYS A 141 21.45 -0.81 9.47
N ARG A 142 20.71 -0.64 10.57
CA ARG A 142 20.38 -1.73 11.50
C ARG A 142 19.18 -2.56 11.02
N VAL A 143 18.44 -2.08 10.03
CA VAL A 143 17.28 -2.75 9.44
C VAL A 143 17.36 -2.74 7.92
N ASP A 144 16.77 -3.75 7.30
CA ASP A 144 16.54 -3.75 5.86
C ASP A 144 15.22 -3.01 5.56
N GLY A 145 15.28 -1.69 5.51
CA GLY A 145 14.12 -0.83 5.31
C GLY A 145 13.36 -1.09 4.00
N LEU A 146 13.98 -1.70 2.99
CA LEU A 146 13.32 -2.08 1.74
C LEU A 146 12.34 -3.25 1.95
N ASN A 147 12.69 -4.18 2.84
CA ASN A 147 11.89 -5.36 3.18
C ASN A 147 10.81 -5.12 4.25
N ILE A 148 10.63 -3.87 4.69
CA ILE A 148 9.56 -3.46 5.61
C ILE A 148 8.50 -2.68 4.84
N ILE A 149 7.27 -3.17 4.87
CA ILE A 149 6.10 -2.47 4.33
C ILE A 149 5.57 -1.52 5.41
N VAL A 150 5.25 -0.32 4.98
CA VAL A 150 4.70 0.76 5.82
C VAL A 150 3.32 1.08 5.26
N GLU A 151 2.30 0.77 6.05
CA GLU A 151 0.92 1.19 5.80
C GLU A 151 0.54 2.23 6.85
N ILE A 152 -0.16 3.31 6.48
CA ILE A 152 -0.55 4.36 7.43
C ILE A 152 -2.01 4.71 7.22
N GLU A 153 -2.76 4.78 8.31
CA GLU A 153 -4.12 5.29 8.32
C GLU A 153 -4.35 6.15 9.57
N ASP A 154 -4.77 7.39 9.37
CA ASP A 154 -4.98 8.40 10.42
C ASP A 154 -3.76 8.56 11.35
N SER A 155 -2.58 8.70 10.72
CA SER A 155 -1.27 8.79 11.40
C SER A 155 -0.86 7.58 12.26
N GLU A 156 -1.63 6.48 12.24
CA GLU A 156 -1.23 5.20 12.81
C GLU A 156 -0.43 4.40 11.79
N VAL A 157 0.80 4.02 12.17
CA VAL A 157 1.71 3.26 11.31
C VAL A 157 1.57 1.77 11.57
N PHE A 158 1.32 0.99 10.53
CA PHE A 158 1.33 -0.46 10.55
C PHE A 158 2.57 -0.95 9.79
N LEU A 159 3.42 -1.70 10.48
CA LEU A 159 4.64 -2.23 9.90
C LEU A 159 4.50 -3.72 9.64
N MET A 160 4.69 -4.13 8.38
CA MET A 160 4.65 -5.52 7.92
C MET A 160 5.98 -5.91 7.26
N GLY A 161 6.24 -7.20 7.14
CA GLY A 161 7.48 -7.70 6.51
C GLY A 161 7.94 -9.05 7.06
N LEU A 162 8.88 -9.66 6.34
CA LEU A 162 9.63 -10.85 6.79
C LEU A 162 10.93 -10.40 7.44
N VAL A 163 10.87 -10.16 8.75
CA VAL A 163 12.00 -9.62 9.52
C VAL A 163 12.21 -10.41 10.80
N LYS A 164 13.43 -10.36 11.34
CA LYS A 164 13.71 -10.93 12.66
C LYS A 164 13.04 -10.09 13.75
N PRO A 165 12.73 -10.67 14.93
CA PRO A 165 12.15 -9.90 16.05
C PRO A 165 12.97 -8.65 16.43
N SER A 166 14.31 -8.74 16.41
CA SER A 166 15.18 -7.60 16.68
C SER A 166 15.08 -6.50 15.61
N GLU A 167 14.98 -6.87 14.33
CA GLU A 167 14.75 -5.92 13.22
C GLU A 167 13.39 -5.25 13.35
N ALA A 168 12.34 -5.99 13.75
CA ALA A 168 11.01 -5.44 13.99
C ALA A 168 11.02 -4.40 15.11
N ASP A 169 11.73 -4.65 16.21
CA ASP A 169 11.84 -3.72 17.33
C ASP A 169 12.54 -2.42 16.92
N ILE A 170 13.61 -2.52 16.13
CA ILE A 170 14.32 -1.35 15.60
C ILE A 170 13.43 -0.59 14.60
N ALA A 171 12.71 -1.29 13.71
CA ALA A 171 11.79 -0.67 12.77
C ALA A 171 10.69 0.13 13.49
N VAL A 172 10.15 -0.41 14.58
CA VAL A 172 9.19 0.28 15.44
C VAL A 172 9.83 1.51 16.10
N GLU A 173 11.09 1.39 16.55
CA GLU A 173 11.83 2.51 17.13
C GLU A 173 12.03 3.66 16.15
N ILE A 174 12.41 3.35 14.91
CA ILE A 174 12.59 4.34 13.86
C ILE A 174 11.24 5.02 13.57
N ALA A 175 10.20 4.23 13.30
CA ALA A 175 8.89 4.74 12.93
C ALA A 175 8.27 5.64 14.01
N ARG A 176 8.33 5.24 15.29
CA ARG A 176 7.72 6.02 16.39
C ARG A 176 8.40 7.37 16.62
N ASN A 177 9.64 7.55 16.16
CA ASN A 177 10.39 8.78 16.29
C ASN A 177 10.19 9.74 15.09
N VAL A 178 9.41 9.33 14.07
CA VAL A 178 9.08 10.21 12.94
C VAL A 178 7.97 11.18 13.34
N ASN A 179 8.23 12.48 13.15
CA ASN A 179 7.25 13.52 13.46
C ASN A 179 5.95 13.34 12.66
N GLY A 180 4.82 13.32 13.37
CA GLY A 180 3.49 13.08 12.83
C GLY A 180 2.95 11.67 13.12
N VAL A 181 3.80 10.72 13.50
CA VAL A 181 3.35 9.37 13.89
C VAL A 181 2.70 9.42 15.28
N THR A 182 1.48 8.88 15.39
CA THR A 182 0.72 8.84 16.66
C THR A 182 0.81 7.48 17.34
N ARG A 183 0.91 6.40 16.55
CA ARG A 183 0.96 5.02 17.02
C ARG A 183 1.73 4.16 16.02
N VAL A 184 2.42 3.14 16.52
CA VAL A 184 3.05 2.10 15.67
C VAL A 184 2.53 0.73 16.07
N ILE A 185 2.00 -0.02 15.11
CA ILE A 185 1.45 -1.35 15.26
C ILE A 185 2.33 -2.33 14.50
N LYS A 186 2.78 -3.39 15.19
CA LYS A 186 3.51 -4.49 14.57
C LYS A 186 2.53 -5.44 13.90
N ALA A 187 2.62 -5.55 12.58
CA ALA A 187 1.93 -6.53 11.75
C ALA A 187 2.93 -7.45 11.01
N PHE A 188 4.15 -7.57 11.56
CA PHE A 188 5.21 -8.44 11.05
C PHE A 188 4.87 -9.92 11.15
N GLU A 189 5.48 -10.69 10.27
CA GLU A 189 5.57 -12.14 10.41
C GLU A 189 6.88 -12.51 11.11
N ASN A 190 6.77 -13.32 12.17
CA ASN A 190 7.94 -13.83 12.86
C ASN A 190 8.52 -15.00 12.04
N GLN A 191 9.80 -14.90 11.67
CA GLN A 191 10.61 -16.05 11.25
C GLN A 191 11.22 -16.76 12.45
#